data_AF-Q8E9F1-F1
#
_entry.id   AF-Q8E9F1-F1
#
_cell.length_a   1.000
_cell.length_b   1.000
_cell.length_c   1.000
_cell.angle_alpha   90.00
_cell.angle_beta   90.00
_cell.angle_gamma   90.00
#
_symmetry.space_group_name_H-M   'P 1'
#
loop_
_entity.id
_entity.type
_entity.pdbx_description
1 polymer ?
#
loop_
_entity_poly.entity_id
_entity_poly.type
_entity_poly.pdbx_seq_one_letter_code
_entity_poly.pdbx_strand_id
1 'polypeptide(L)'
;MNIYYREAKLCGRKTGNGTKLPFLMNILYSLGEKNRELQPFSIDDIKAVLFNKHQSIGCSIVAPLPIVSWRSEAIWYELFKGEESVYLPQCIKFSNGAIDYAIVVIDDEYELRIWPDCNNREREKHQWFSHHAAVYSEEINVFKECLEALLKHIRKEDDYEAKHPKFGKQRTGSK
;
A
#
# COMPACT_ATOMS: atom_id res chain seq x y z
N MET A 1 -3.49 -0.57 -9.98
CA MET A 1 -2.99 -1.94 -10.34
C MET A 1 -2.71 -2.74 -9.07
N ASN A 2 -2.65 -4.08 -9.09
CA ASN A 2 -2.15 -4.88 -7.93
C ASN A 2 -0.63 -4.92 -7.96
N ILE A 3 0.02 -4.76 -6.81
CA ILE A 3 1.47 -4.93 -6.71
C ILE A 3 1.83 -6.42 -6.60
N TYR A 4 2.70 -6.90 -7.49
CA TYR A 4 3.08 -8.32 -7.58
C TYR A 4 4.54 -8.51 -7.21
N TYR A 5 4.82 -9.60 -6.53
CA TYR A 5 6.15 -10.03 -6.10
C TYR A 5 6.42 -11.43 -6.63
N ARG A 6 7.70 -11.75 -6.87
CA ARG A 6 8.11 -13.10 -7.25
C ARG A 6 8.23 -14.04 -6.04
N GLU A 7 8.47 -13.46 -4.87
CA GLU A 7 8.67 -14.18 -3.61
C GLU A 7 7.83 -13.53 -2.51
N ALA A 8 7.50 -14.29 -1.47
CA ALA A 8 6.87 -13.76 -0.25
C ALA A 8 7.91 -13.03 0.62
N LYS A 9 8.58 -12.03 0.06
CA LYS A 9 9.65 -11.26 0.72
C LYS A 9 9.73 -9.84 0.16
N LEU A 10 10.04 -8.87 1.04
CA LEU A 10 10.31 -7.49 0.65
C LEU A 10 11.47 -7.40 -0.34
N CYS A 11 11.32 -6.58 -1.37
CA CYS A 11 12.28 -6.50 -2.47
C CYS A 11 13.50 -5.62 -2.13
N GLY A 12 13.42 -4.77 -1.08
CA GLY A 12 14.46 -3.82 -0.70
C GLY A 12 15.02 -3.01 -1.87
N ARG A 13 16.33 -3.11 -2.10
CA ARG A 13 17.09 -2.41 -3.16
C ARG A 13 16.92 -3.01 -4.58
N LYS A 14 15.86 -3.78 -4.80
CA LYS A 14 15.55 -4.38 -6.09
C LYS A 14 14.18 -3.91 -6.56
N THR A 15 13.94 -3.95 -7.86
CA THR A 15 12.59 -3.90 -8.43
C THR A 15 11.84 -5.20 -8.11
N GLY A 16 10.54 -5.27 -8.38
CA GLY A 16 9.77 -6.50 -8.26
C GLY A 16 10.28 -7.67 -9.13
N ASN A 17 11.04 -7.38 -10.20
CA ASN A 17 11.72 -8.39 -11.02
C ASN A 17 13.05 -8.89 -10.42
N GLY A 18 13.48 -8.35 -9.27
CA GLY A 18 14.77 -8.66 -8.68
C GLY A 18 15.95 -7.87 -9.29
N THR A 19 15.70 -6.97 -10.25
CA THR A 19 16.73 -6.09 -10.83
C THR A 19 17.18 -5.07 -9.80
N LYS A 20 18.50 -4.85 -9.65
CA LYS A 20 19.03 -3.80 -8.77
C LYS A 20 18.54 -2.42 -9.20
N LEU A 21 18.29 -1.54 -8.23
CA LEU A 21 18.00 -0.14 -8.53
C LEU A 21 19.18 0.53 -9.26
N PRO A 22 18.93 1.63 -10.00
CA PRO A 22 20.00 2.49 -10.51
C PRO A 22 20.98 2.91 -9.41
N PHE A 23 22.23 3.17 -9.79
CA PHE A 23 23.32 3.47 -8.85
C PHE A 23 22.98 4.57 -7.84
N LEU A 24 22.45 5.70 -8.32
CA LEU A 24 22.06 6.82 -7.46
C LEU A 24 20.95 6.43 -6.47
N MET A 25 19.93 5.70 -6.94
CA MET A 25 18.85 5.23 -6.10
C MET A 25 19.33 4.23 -5.04
N ASN A 26 20.32 3.38 -5.34
CA ASN A 26 20.92 2.49 -4.33
C ASN A 26 21.65 3.27 -3.23
N ILE A 27 22.33 4.37 -3.58
CA ILE A 27 22.98 5.24 -2.59
C ILE A 27 21.90 5.88 -1.71
N LEU A 28 20.88 6.48 -2.31
CA LEU A 28 19.78 7.12 -1.59
C LEU A 28 19.06 6.13 -0.68
N TYR A 29 18.77 4.92 -1.17
CA TYR A 29 18.21 3.85 -0.35
C TYR A 29 19.10 3.56 0.87
N SER A 30 20.42 3.40 0.66
CA SER A 30 21.34 3.09 1.76
C SER A 30 21.37 4.18 2.83
N LEU A 31 21.31 5.44 2.40
CA LEU A 31 21.26 6.59 3.29
C LEU A 31 19.93 6.64 4.05
N GLY A 32 18.81 6.50 3.34
CA GLY A 32 17.47 6.50 3.93
C GLY A 32 17.27 5.33 4.90
N GLU A 33 17.78 4.15 4.60
CA GLU A 33 17.75 2.98 5.49
C GLU A 33 18.53 3.25 6.77
N LYS A 34 19.76 3.78 6.65
CA LYS A 34 20.61 4.13 7.80
C LYS A 34 19.96 5.19 8.69
N ASN A 35 19.28 6.16 8.10
CA ASN A 35 18.60 7.25 8.80
C ASN A 35 17.16 6.90 9.22
N ARG A 36 16.68 5.70 8.90
CA ARG A 36 15.27 5.25 9.11
C ARG A 36 14.24 6.11 8.39
N GLU A 37 14.62 6.80 7.33
CA GLU A 37 13.75 7.66 6.52
C GLU A 37 12.85 6.85 5.57
N LEU A 38 13.24 5.61 5.24
CA LEU A 38 12.45 4.70 4.40
C LEU A 38 11.28 4.06 5.15
N GLN A 39 11.26 4.17 6.49
CA GLN A 39 10.19 3.69 7.34
C GLN A 39 9.55 4.84 8.14
N PRO A 40 8.85 5.78 7.48
CA PRO A 40 8.30 6.98 8.12
C PRO A 40 7.02 6.74 8.93
N PHE A 41 6.52 5.51 9.00
CA PHE A 41 5.21 5.16 9.55
C PHE A 41 5.35 4.12 10.65
N SER A 42 4.44 4.17 11.62
CA SER A 42 4.31 3.04 12.55
C SER A 42 3.60 1.88 11.84
N ILE A 43 3.99 0.66 12.17
CA ILE A 43 3.28 -0.53 11.68
C ILE A 43 1.84 -0.56 12.20
N ASP A 44 1.58 0.03 13.37
CA ASP A 44 0.25 0.11 13.96
C ASP A 44 -0.70 1.00 13.14
N ASP A 45 -0.21 2.14 12.63
CA ASP A 45 -1.00 3.00 11.73
C ASP A 45 -1.34 2.26 10.43
N ILE A 46 -0.38 1.51 9.87
CA ILE A 46 -0.61 0.70 8.67
C ILE A 46 -1.65 -0.39 8.93
N LYS A 47 -1.53 -1.11 10.06
CA LYS A 47 -2.49 -2.14 10.47
C LYS A 47 -3.87 -1.56 10.75
N ALA A 48 -3.97 -0.37 11.35
CA ALA A 48 -5.23 0.33 11.56
C ALA A 48 -5.96 0.61 10.23
N VAL A 49 -5.23 0.93 9.17
CA VAL A 49 -5.81 1.06 7.82
C VAL A 49 -6.19 -0.30 7.25
N LEU A 50 -5.27 -1.28 7.22
CA LEU A 50 -5.48 -2.58 6.57
C LEU A 50 -6.67 -3.34 7.15
N PHE A 51 -6.86 -3.26 8.47
CA PHE A 51 -7.90 -4.01 9.20
C PHE A 51 -9.02 -3.11 9.71
N ASN A 52 -9.23 -1.95 9.06
CA ASN A 52 -10.35 -1.10 9.42
C ASN A 52 -11.69 -1.82 9.19
N LYS A 53 -12.65 -1.55 10.07
CA LYS A 53 -13.99 -2.16 10.05
C LYS A 53 -14.91 -1.61 8.95
N HIS A 54 -14.58 -0.44 8.39
CA HIS A 54 -15.47 0.26 7.45
C HIS A 54 -15.56 -0.43 6.09
N GLN A 55 -14.71 -1.44 5.80
CA GLN A 55 -14.68 -2.19 4.54
C GLN A 55 -14.80 -1.29 3.30
N SER A 56 -14.31 -0.05 3.39
CA SER A 56 -14.37 0.97 2.34
C SER A 56 -13.36 0.64 1.23
N ILE A 57 -13.46 -0.54 0.62
CA ILE A 57 -12.62 -0.95 -0.51
C ILE A 57 -12.82 0.08 -1.61
N GLY A 58 -11.80 0.91 -1.85
CA GLY A 58 -11.91 2.00 -2.80
C GLY A 58 -12.57 3.22 -2.18
N CYS A 59 -11.80 4.09 -1.53
CA CYS A 59 -12.26 5.41 -1.11
C CYS A 59 -11.46 6.51 -1.80
N SER A 60 -11.98 7.74 -1.75
CA SER A 60 -11.28 8.93 -2.22
C SER A 60 -10.98 9.86 -1.06
N ILE A 61 -9.74 10.33 -0.99
CA ILE A 61 -9.27 11.28 0.03
C ILE A 61 -8.81 12.59 -0.63
N VAL A 62 -8.77 13.67 0.15
CA VAL A 62 -8.18 14.95 -0.28
C VAL A 62 -6.68 14.87 -0.01
N ALA A 63 -5.93 14.38 -0.99
CA ALA A 63 -4.48 14.19 -0.95
C ALA A 63 -3.88 14.23 -2.39
N PRO A 64 -2.55 14.31 -2.57
CA PRO A 64 -1.92 14.30 -3.89
C PRO A 64 -2.29 13.09 -4.76
N LEU A 65 -2.51 11.94 -4.12
CA LEU A 65 -2.96 10.69 -4.75
C LEU A 65 -4.33 10.30 -4.17
N PRO A 66 -5.44 10.80 -4.76
CA PRO A 66 -6.73 10.79 -4.09
C PRO A 66 -7.39 9.40 -4.06
N ILE A 67 -7.05 8.50 -4.99
CA ILE A 67 -7.69 7.19 -5.11
C ILE A 67 -6.99 6.20 -4.19
N VAL A 68 -7.71 5.66 -3.20
CA VAL A 68 -7.17 4.72 -2.22
C VAL A 68 -7.76 3.34 -2.46
N SER A 69 -6.91 2.31 -2.44
CA SER A 69 -7.35 0.91 -2.38
C SER A 69 -6.40 0.12 -1.51
N TRP A 70 -6.87 -0.92 -0.81
CA TRP A 70 -6.00 -1.77 -0.02
C TRP A 70 -6.42 -3.23 -0.10
N ARG A 71 -5.52 -4.10 0.36
CA ARG A 71 -5.67 -5.54 0.45
C ARG A 71 -5.14 -5.99 1.79
N SER A 72 -6.02 -6.54 2.63
CA SER A 72 -5.71 -7.05 3.96
C SER A 72 -5.21 -8.51 3.97
N GLU A 73 -5.27 -9.21 2.84
CA GLU A 73 -4.86 -10.61 2.73
C GLU A 73 -3.81 -10.82 1.64
N ALA A 74 -2.75 -11.56 1.97
CA ALA A 74 -1.77 -11.98 0.98
C ALA A 74 -2.18 -13.29 0.30
N ILE A 75 -1.96 -13.41 -1.01
CA ILE A 75 -2.30 -14.62 -1.77
C ILE A 75 -1.22 -14.95 -2.80
N TRP A 76 -1.13 -16.22 -3.17
CA TRP A 76 -0.45 -16.68 -4.38
C TRP A 76 -1.45 -16.72 -5.54
N TYR A 77 -1.03 -16.28 -6.72
CA TYR A 77 -1.90 -16.13 -7.89
C TYR A 77 -1.18 -16.56 -9.17
N GLU A 78 -1.84 -17.32 -10.03
CA GLU A 78 -1.34 -17.61 -11.37
C GLU A 78 -1.60 -16.41 -12.30
N LEU A 79 -0.60 -15.54 -12.46
CA LEU A 79 -0.73 -14.35 -13.32
C LEU A 79 -0.57 -14.68 -14.81
N PHE A 80 0.30 -15.64 -15.13
CA PHE A 80 0.55 -16.08 -16.50
C PHE A 80 0.38 -17.60 -16.57
N LYS A 81 -0.45 -18.05 -17.52
CA LYS A 81 -0.81 -19.46 -17.65
C LYS A 81 0.43 -20.33 -17.82
N GLY A 82 0.60 -21.33 -16.96
CA GLY A 82 1.71 -22.29 -17.02
C GLY A 82 3.05 -21.74 -16.52
N GLU A 83 3.06 -20.59 -15.85
CA GLU A 83 4.23 -20.06 -15.14
C GLU A 83 4.08 -20.22 -13.62
N GLU A 84 5.17 -19.97 -12.89
CA GLU A 84 5.14 -19.91 -11.44
C GLU A 84 4.14 -18.87 -10.94
N SER A 85 3.45 -19.21 -9.85
CA SER A 85 2.55 -18.29 -9.17
C SER A 85 3.32 -17.07 -8.68
N VAL A 86 2.66 -15.91 -8.72
CA VAL A 86 3.17 -14.66 -8.19
C VAL A 86 2.57 -14.40 -6.82
N TYR A 87 3.31 -13.71 -5.97
CA TYR A 87 2.86 -13.32 -4.65
C TYR A 87 2.19 -11.94 -4.70
N LEU A 88 0.98 -11.84 -4.15
CA LEU A 88 0.25 -10.59 -3.96
C LEU A 88 0.26 -10.28 -2.46
N PRO A 89 1.10 -9.34 -1.99
CA PRO A 89 1.21 -9.01 -0.59
C PRO A 89 0.00 -8.20 -0.09
N GLN A 90 -0.10 -8.08 1.23
CA GLN A 90 -0.92 -7.04 1.84
C GLN A 90 -0.39 -5.67 1.41
N CYS A 91 -1.28 -4.74 1.09
CA CYS A 91 -0.85 -3.40 0.71
C CYS A 91 -1.93 -2.35 0.86
N ILE A 92 -1.50 -1.11 1.06
CA ILE A 92 -2.29 0.11 0.91
C ILE A 92 -1.75 0.83 -0.32
N LYS A 93 -2.61 1.21 -1.25
CA LYS A 93 -2.25 1.87 -2.50
C LYS A 93 -2.94 3.21 -2.60
N PHE A 94 -2.17 4.22 -2.98
CA PHE A 94 -2.62 5.55 -3.34
C PHE A 94 -2.33 5.77 -4.82
N SER A 95 -3.30 6.34 -5.54
CA SER A 95 -3.19 6.54 -6.99
C SER A 95 -3.83 7.84 -7.42
N ASN A 96 -3.32 8.40 -8.51
CA ASN A 96 -4.00 9.43 -9.29
C ASN A 96 -4.40 8.92 -10.68
N GLY A 97 -4.37 7.60 -10.88
CA GLY A 97 -4.53 6.95 -12.17
C GLY A 97 -3.20 6.83 -12.93
N ALA A 98 -2.35 7.84 -12.96
CA ALA A 98 -1.09 7.76 -13.71
C ALA A 98 -0.04 6.88 -13.00
N ILE A 99 0.10 7.08 -11.68
CA ILE A 99 1.11 6.44 -10.84
C ILE A 99 0.47 5.82 -9.60
N ASP A 100 0.95 4.64 -9.20
CA ASP A 100 0.54 3.97 -7.96
C ASP A 100 1.69 4.06 -6.93
N TYR A 101 1.35 4.49 -5.72
CA TYR A 101 2.22 4.47 -4.54
C TYR A 101 1.68 3.40 -3.59
N ALA A 102 2.49 2.42 -3.24
CA ALA A 102 2.09 1.28 -2.42
C ALA A 102 2.92 1.18 -1.15
N ILE A 103 2.24 1.12 -0.01
CA ILE A 103 2.80 0.61 1.25
C ILE A 103 2.56 -0.89 1.22
N VAL A 104 3.62 -1.67 1.08
CA VAL A 104 3.57 -3.14 1.02
C VAL A 104 3.92 -3.71 2.37
N VAL A 105 3.11 -4.65 2.86
CA VAL A 105 3.34 -5.33 4.14
C VAL A 105 3.52 -6.82 3.87
N ILE A 106 4.59 -7.38 4.43
CA ILE A 106 4.86 -8.81 4.44
C ILE A 106 5.30 -9.12 5.88
N ASP A 107 4.56 -10.02 6.53
CA ASP A 107 4.69 -10.29 7.97
C ASP A 107 4.53 -9.00 8.81
N ASP A 108 5.49 -8.68 9.66
CA ASP A 108 5.52 -7.46 10.49
C ASP A 108 6.43 -6.36 9.92
N GLU A 109 6.90 -6.52 8.68
CA GLU A 109 7.72 -5.54 7.99
C GLU A 109 6.96 -4.88 6.83
N TYR A 110 7.39 -3.67 6.46
CA TYR A 110 6.82 -2.97 5.33
C TYR A 110 7.87 -2.23 4.51
N GLU A 111 7.53 -1.98 3.24
CA GLU A 111 8.31 -1.14 2.36
C GLU A 111 7.44 -0.25 1.47
N LEU A 112 8.03 0.85 1.00
CA LEU A 112 7.38 1.82 0.13
C LEU A 112 7.77 1.58 -1.32
N ARG A 113 6.76 1.42 -2.18
CA ARG A 113 6.93 1.09 -3.59
C ARG A 113 6.20 2.06 -4.50
N ILE A 114 6.81 2.36 -5.63
CA ILE A 114 6.23 3.23 -6.65
C ILE A 114 6.12 2.45 -7.94
N TRP A 115 5.01 2.66 -8.63
CA TRP A 115 4.75 2.10 -9.94
C TRP A 115 4.37 3.21 -10.92
N PRO A 116 5.33 3.70 -11.73
CA PRO A 116 5.17 4.90 -12.55
C PRO A 116 4.13 4.77 -13.68
N ASP A 117 3.89 3.57 -14.19
CA ASP A 117 3.05 3.35 -15.36
C ASP A 117 1.78 2.55 -15.05
N CYS A 118 1.13 2.75 -13.90
CA CYS A 118 0.05 1.86 -13.43
C CYS A 118 -1.15 1.74 -14.39
N ASN A 119 -1.34 2.73 -15.27
CA ASN A 119 -2.42 2.75 -16.27
C ASN A 119 -2.11 2.02 -17.59
N ASN A 120 -0.86 1.63 -17.85
CA ASN A 120 -0.56 0.91 -19.09
C ASN A 120 -1.23 -0.48 -19.07
N ARG A 121 -2.15 -0.73 -20.02
CA ARG A 121 -2.85 -2.02 -20.18
C ARG A 121 -2.10 -2.97 -21.11
N GLU A 122 -1.30 -2.45 -22.03
CA GLU A 122 -0.51 -3.21 -23.00
C GLU A 122 0.90 -3.42 -22.43
N ARG A 123 0.99 -4.29 -21.43
CA ARG A 123 2.24 -4.57 -20.73
C ARG A 123 2.93 -5.82 -21.23
N GLU A 124 4.23 -5.71 -21.45
CA GLU A 124 5.10 -6.87 -21.49
C GLU A 124 5.22 -7.51 -20.10
N LYS A 125 5.49 -8.82 -20.04
CA LYS A 125 5.55 -9.58 -18.77
C LYS A 125 6.46 -8.94 -17.73
N HIS A 126 7.61 -8.42 -18.14
CA HIS A 126 8.58 -7.78 -17.24
C HIS A 126 8.02 -6.49 -16.61
N GLN A 127 7.08 -5.80 -17.26
CA GLN A 127 6.49 -4.55 -16.77
C GLN A 127 5.44 -4.77 -15.66
N TRP A 128 5.06 -6.02 -15.38
CA TRP A 128 4.18 -6.38 -14.26
C TRP A 128 4.87 -6.36 -12.90
N PHE A 129 6.20 -6.27 -12.88
CA PHE A 129 7.01 -6.19 -11.65
C PHE A 129 8.04 -5.04 -11.73
N SER A 130 7.74 -4.01 -12.53
CA SER A 130 8.62 -2.84 -12.70
C SER A 130 8.58 -1.85 -11.53
N HIS A 131 7.76 -2.11 -10.52
CA HIS A 131 7.73 -1.29 -9.30
C HIS A 131 9.11 -1.30 -8.62
N HIS A 132 9.43 -0.18 -7.97
CA HIS A 132 10.72 0.05 -7.33
C HIS A 132 10.54 0.74 -5.98
N ALA A 133 11.59 0.76 -5.16
CA ALA A 133 11.55 1.43 -3.86
C ALA A 133 11.37 2.94 -4.05
N ALA A 134 10.60 3.56 -3.16
CA ALA A 134 10.60 5.01 -2.98
C ALA A 134 11.88 5.41 -2.25
N VAL A 135 12.66 6.32 -2.81
CA VAL A 135 13.97 6.72 -2.27
C VAL A 135 14.19 8.22 -2.25
N TYR A 136 13.37 8.99 -2.96
CA TYR A 136 13.44 10.45 -2.96
C TYR A 136 12.54 11.03 -1.88
N SER A 137 12.99 12.10 -1.22
CA SER A 137 12.25 12.76 -0.14
C SER A 137 10.85 13.20 -0.55
N GLU A 138 10.69 13.64 -1.79
CA GLU A 138 9.43 14.08 -2.38
C GLU A 138 8.43 12.92 -2.44
N GLU A 139 8.89 11.73 -2.83
CA GLU A 139 8.06 10.52 -2.88
C GLU A 139 7.62 10.11 -1.47
N ILE A 140 8.54 10.16 -0.51
CA ILE A 140 8.27 9.84 0.89
C ILE A 140 7.27 10.84 1.50
N ASN A 141 7.37 12.13 1.15
CA ASN A 141 6.43 13.15 1.58
C ASN A 141 5.02 12.92 1.02
N VAL A 142 4.91 12.51 -0.26
CA VAL A 142 3.62 12.11 -0.85
C VAL A 142 2.97 10.97 -0.06
N PHE A 143 3.75 9.94 0.33
CA PHE A 143 3.21 8.87 1.19
C PHE A 143 2.70 9.41 2.53
N LYS A 144 3.45 10.32 3.18
CA LYS A 144 3.07 10.89 4.48
C LYS A 144 1.75 11.65 4.39
N GLU A 145 1.63 12.55 3.40
CA GLU A 145 0.41 13.32 3.18
C GLU A 145 -0.81 12.42 2.91
N CYS A 146 -0.63 11.38 2.08
CA CYS A 146 -1.71 10.47 1.73
C CYS A 146 -2.13 9.59 2.92
N LEU A 147 -1.19 9.02 3.67
CA LEU A 147 -1.51 8.18 4.82
C LEU A 147 -2.15 9.00 5.95
N GLU A 148 -1.66 10.21 6.21
CA GLU A 148 -2.25 11.11 7.21
C GLU A 148 -3.70 11.46 6.84
N ALA A 149 -3.96 11.80 5.58
CA ALA A 149 -5.30 12.07 5.10
C ALA A 149 -6.23 10.86 5.21
N LEU A 150 -5.73 9.65 4.92
CA LEU A 150 -6.49 8.40 5.07
C LEU A 150 -6.81 8.07 6.53
N LEU A 151 -5.84 8.22 7.44
CA LEU A 151 -6.06 8.00 8.88
C LEU A 151 -7.10 8.99 9.44
N LYS A 152 -7.02 10.27 9.03
CA LYS A 152 -8.04 11.27 9.39
C LYS A 152 -9.41 10.89 8.86
N HIS A 153 -9.48 10.39 7.63
CA HIS A 153 -10.73 9.93 7.03
C HIS A 153 -11.34 8.77 7.82
N ILE A 154 -10.56 7.71 8.11
CA ILE A 154 -11.01 6.54 8.88
C ILE A 154 -11.48 6.95 10.28
N ARG A 155 -10.73 7.79 10.99
CA ARG A 155 -11.14 8.30 12.32
C ARG A 155 -12.47 9.06 12.27
N LYS A 156 -12.71 9.83 11.21
CA LYS A 156 -13.98 10.53 11.02
C LYS A 156 -15.13 9.55 10.77
N GLU A 157 -14.90 8.47 10.02
CA GLU A 157 -15.88 7.41 9.82
C GLU A 157 -16.18 6.67 11.14
N ASP A 158 -15.15 6.38 11.95
CA ASP A 158 -15.28 5.79 13.28
C ASP A 158 -16.14 6.67 14.21
N ASP A 159 -15.82 7.97 14.29
CA ASP A 159 -16.56 8.94 15.10
C ASP A 159 -18.02 9.08 14.66
N TYR A 160 -18.25 9.05 13.34
CA TYR A 160 -19.59 9.12 12.77
C TYR A 160 -20.41 7.88 13.16
N GLU A 161 -19.85 6.68 13.03
CA GLU A 161 -20.52 5.44 13.41
C GLU A 161 -20.77 5.38 14.92
N ALA A 162 -19.83 5.85 15.75
CA ALA A 162 -20.03 5.92 17.20
C ALA A 162 -21.21 6.83 17.60
N LYS A 163 -21.42 7.92 16.85
CA LYS A 163 -22.56 8.84 17.02
C LYS A 163 -23.86 8.33 16.38
N HIS A 164 -23.74 7.49 15.34
CA HIS A 164 -24.85 6.97 14.55
C HIS A 164 -24.73 5.45 14.34
N PRO A 165 -24.86 4.64 15.40
CA PRO A 165 -24.67 3.20 15.31
C PRO A 165 -25.69 2.58 14.35
N LYS A 166 -25.19 1.92 13.31
CA LYS A 166 -26.02 1.18 12.33
C LYS A 166 -26.56 -0.08 13.01
N PHE A 167 -27.77 0.01 13.56
CA PHE A 167 -28.57 -1.04 14.20
C PHE A 167 -28.13 -1.52 15.60
N GLY A 168 -29.03 -1.35 16.59
CA GLY A 168 -29.05 -2.17 17.80
C GLY A 168 -29.03 -1.46 19.16
N LYS A 169 -30.05 -0.64 19.50
CA LYS A 169 -30.55 -0.70 20.88
C LYS A 169 -31.07 -2.12 21.07
N GLN A 170 -30.33 -2.98 21.77
CA GLN A 170 -30.92 -4.18 22.35
C GLN A 170 -32.14 -3.71 23.15
N ARG A 171 -33.32 -4.21 22.80
CA ARG A 171 -34.51 -4.10 23.64
C ARG A 171 -34.11 -4.66 25.01
N THR A 172 -34.05 -3.81 26.02
CA THR A 172 -34.07 -4.26 27.41
C THR A 172 -35.36 -5.04 27.58
N GLY A 173 -35.25 -6.36 27.64
CA GLY A 173 -36.34 -7.22 28.03
C GLY A 173 -36.73 -6.85 29.45
N SER A 174 -37.85 -6.15 29.60
CA SER A 174 -38.52 -6.07 30.90
C SER A 174 -38.96 -7.47 31.29
N LYS A 175 -38.62 -7.83 32.53
CA LYS A 175 -39.12 -9.00 33.25
C LYS A 175 -40.63 -8.98 33.38
#